data_AF-A0A6P0T175-F1
#
_entry.id   AF-A0A6P0T175-F1
#
_cell.length_a   1.000
_cell.length_b   1.000
_cell.length_c   1.000
_cell.angle_alpha   90.00
_cell.angle_beta   90.00
_cell.angle_gamma   90.00
#
_symmetry.space_group_name_H-M   'P 1'
#
loop_
_entity.id
_entity.type
_entity.pdbx_description
1 polymer ?
#
loop_
_entity_poly.entity_id
_entity_poly.type
_entity_poly.pdbx_seq_one_letter_code
_entity_poly.pdbx_strand_id
1 'polypeptide(L)' 'MLPKGKDIIDVVVVKPGPMSDIKICRQTLNKFDDQQVFSGDKAYIGESQIITPSKKPKKGELTDSQKADNKLLSKS' A
#
# COMPACT_ATOMS: atom_id res chain seq x y z
N MET A 1 -25.00 -16.65 14.49
CA MET A 1 -23.56 -16.37 14.42
C MET A 1 -22.90 -17.53 13.68
N LEU A 2 -22.13 -17.27 12.62
CA LEU A 2 -21.57 -18.34 11.79
C LEU A 2 -20.26 -18.90 12.39
N PRO A 3 -20.00 -20.22 12.33
CA PRO A 3 -19.06 -20.89 13.23
C PRO A 3 -17.60 -20.92 12.73
N LYS A 4 -17.19 -20.10 11.76
CA LYS A 4 -15.90 -20.28 11.06
C LYS A 4 -15.15 -19.01 10.65
N GLY A 5 -15.41 -17.86 11.27
CA GLY A 5 -14.56 -16.67 11.08
C GLY A 5 -14.39 -16.19 9.63
N LYS A 6 -15.31 -16.57 8.72
CA LYS A 6 -15.49 -15.91 7.41
C LYS A 6 -16.29 -14.63 7.63
N ASP A 7 -15.83 -13.77 8.53
CA ASP A 7 -16.43 -12.45 8.69
C ASP A 7 -15.97 -11.60 7.51
N ILE A 8 -16.94 -11.09 6.74
CA ILE A 8 -16.70 -10.06 5.74
C ILE A 8 -16.28 -8.82 6.53
N ILE A 9 -15.00 -8.48 6.48
CA ILE A 9 -14.46 -7.34 7.21
C ILE A 9 -14.67 -6.10 6.34
N ASP A 10 -15.60 -5.23 6.74
CA ASP A 10 -15.74 -3.92 6.12
C ASP A 10 -14.58 -3.03 6.58
N VAL A 11 -13.68 -2.70 5.66
CA VAL A 11 -12.51 -1.88 5.95
C VAL A 11 -12.69 -0.52 5.28
N VAL A 12 -13.03 0.50 6.08
CA VAL A 12 -13.02 1.89 5.64
C VAL A 12 -11.57 2.38 5.61
N VAL A 13 -10.95 2.32 4.44
CA VAL A 13 -9.55 2.71 4.21
C VAL A 13 -9.48 4.15 3.68
N VAL A 14 -9.96 5.13 4.45
CA VAL A 14 -9.75 6.54 4.10
C VAL A 14 -9.25 7.28 5.33
N LYS A 15 -7.95 7.57 5.36
CA LYS A 15 -7.35 8.45 6.36
C LYS A 15 -6.80 9.69 5.68
N PRO A 16 -7.37 10.88 5.89
CA PRO A 16 -6.76 12.11 5.42
C PRO A 16 -5.39 12.29 6.09
N GLY A 17 -4.33 12.45 5.30
CA GLY A 17 -2.97 12.60 5.83
C GLY A 17 -1.90 12.57 4.73
N PRO A 18 -0.61 12.76 5.09
CA PRO A 18 0.50 12.79 4.13
C PRO A 18 0.83 11.41 3.50
N MET A 19 0.09 10.38 3.92
CA MET A 19 0.28 8.99 3.54
C MET A 19 -0.33 8.74 2.16
N SER A 20 0.41 8.06 1.27
CA SER A 20 -0.13 7.67 -0.04
C SER A 20 -1.05 6.48 0.08
N ASP A 21 -2.05 6.41 -0.80
CA ASP A 21 -3.04 5.32 -0.84
C ASP A 21 -2.39 3.94 -0.93
N ILE A 22 -1.31 3.80 -1.70
CA ILE A 22 -0.54 2.54 -1.80
C ILE A 22 0.04 2.09 -0.46
N LYS A 23 0.50 3.03 0.37
CA LYS A 23 1.05 2.70 1.69
C LYS A 23 -0.06 2.24 2.63
N ILE A 24 -1.24 2.86 2.51
CA ILE A 24 -2.42 2.45 3.27
C ILE A 24 -2.90 1.07 2.79
N CYS A 25 -2.89 0.81 1.47
CA CYS A 25 -3.20 -0.47 0.87
C CYS A 25 -2.30 -1.59 1.42
N ARG A 26 -0.96 -1.43 1.32
CA ARG A 26 0.03 -2.37 1.89
C ARG A 26 -0.21 -2.69 3.36
N GLN A 27 -0.40 -1.65 4.18
CA GLN A 27 -0.66 -1.84 5.61
C GLN A 27 -1.98 -2.56 5.89
N THR A 28 -2.96 -2.40 5.00
CA THR A 28 -4.25 -3.06 5.12
C THR A 28 -4.14 -4.53 4.69
N LEU A 29 -3.41 -4.81 3.60
CA LEU A 29 -3.12 -6.17 3.14
C LEU A 29 -2.38 -7.00 4.20
N ASN A 30 -1.39 -6.41 4.88
CA ASN A 30 -0.66 -7.08 5.97
C ASN A 30 -1.52 -7.50 7.17
N LYS A 31 -2.79 -7.08 7.26
CA LYS A 31 -3.71 -7.50 8.33
C LYS A 31 -4.51 -8.75 7.97
N PHE A 32 -4.48 -9.16 6.71
CA PHE A 32 -5.20 -10.33 6.23
C PHE A 32 -4.26 -11.53 6.13
N ASP A 33 -4.85 -12.72 6.11
CA ASP A 33 -4.12 -13.94 5.83
C ASP A 33 -3.69 -13.99 4.36
N ASP A 34 -2.50 -14.50 4.07
CA ASP A 34 -1.96 -14.61 2.71
C ASP A 34 -2.88 -15.46 1.79
N GLN A 35 -3.69 -16.37 2.36
CA GLN A 35 -4.65 -17.20 1.63
C GLN A 35 -6.07 -16.60 1.59
N GLN A 36 -6.28 -15.43 2.19
CA GLN A 36 -7.59 -14.80 2.22
C GLN A 36 -7.98 -14.27 0.84
N VAL A 37 -9.09 -14.80 0.32
CA VAL A 37 -9.63 -14.37 -0.98
C VAL A 37 -10.53 -13.16 -0.80
N PHE A 38 -10.26 -12.10 -1.57
CA PHE A 38 -11.10 -10.90 -1.61
C PHE A 38 -12.18 -11.04 -2.67
N SER A 39 -13.46 -10.90 -2.29
CA SER A 39 -14.56 -10.80 -3.23
C SER A 39 -14.78 -9.32 -3.59
N GLY A 40 -14.22 -8.84 -4.70
CA GLY A 40 -14.32 -7.43 -5.09
C GLY A 40 -13.37 -7.04 -6.22
N ASP A 41 -13.21 -5.73 -6.42
CA ASP A 41 -12.35 -5.16 -7.45
C ASP A 41 -10.89 -5.60 -7.28
N LYS A 42 -10.25 -6.03 -8.38
CA LYS A 42 -8.92 -6.68 -8.38
C LYS A 42 -7.76 -5.71 -8.13
N ALA A 43 -8.06 -4.46 -7.74
CA ALA A 43 -7.07 -3.41 -7.50
C ALA A 43 -5.93 -3.85 -6.56
N TYR A 44 -6.20 -4.78 -5.64
CA TYR A 44 -5.23 -5.32 -4.69
C TYR A 44 -4.21 -6.31 -5.30
N ILE A 45 -4.56 -6.99 -6.40
CA ILE A 45 -3.68 -7.99 -7.05
C ILE A 45 -2.49 -7.32 -7.74
N GLY A 46 -2.64 -6.05 -8.15
CA GLY A 46 -1.59 -5.27 -8.80
C GLY A 46 -0.65 -4.54 -7.84
N GLU A 47 -0.85 -4.63 -6.52
CA GLU A 47 -0.11 -3.87 -5.52
C GLU A 47 1.42 -4.04 -5.66
N SER A 48 1.87 -5.28 -5.85
CA SER A 48 3.29 -5.62 -5.98
C SER A 48 3.97 -5.00 -7.20
N GLN A 49 3.19 -4.60 -8.22
CA GLN A 49 3.69 -3.94 -9.42
C GLN A 49 3.76 -2.41 -9.26
N ILE A 50 3.20 -1.86 -8.16
CA ILE A 50 3.18 -0.42 -7.91
C ILE A 50 4.49 0.01 -7.25
N ILE A 51 5.40 0.52 -8.07
CA ILE A 51 6.63 1.16 -7.59
C ILE A 51 6.36 2.65 -7.38
N THR A 52 6.62 3.14 -6.18
CA THR A 52 6.41 4.56 -5.83
C THR A 52 7.74 5.21 -5.43
N PRO A 53 8.02 6.42 -5.92
CA PRO A 53 9.20 7.17 -5.50
C PRO A 53 9.22 7.43 -3.99
N SER A 54 10.42 7.49 -3.42
CA SER A 54 10.63 7.88 -2.02
C SER A 54 10.27 9.35 -1.81
N LYS A 55 9.37 9.64 -0.88
CA LYS A 55 9.01 11.02 -0.48
C LYS A 55 10.07 11.62 0.45
N LYS A 56 10.29 12.93 0.32
CA LYS A 56 11.16 13.70 1.21
C LYS A 56 10.61 13.70 2.65
N PRO A 57 11.43 13.47 3.70
CA PRO A 57 10.97 13.51 5.09
C PRO A 57 10.64 14.95 5.52
N LYS A 58 9.80 15.09 6.55
CA LYS A 58 9.40 16.41 7.08
C LYS A 58 10.65 17.11 7.65
N LYS A 59 11.07 18.21 7.01
CA LYS A 59 12.29 19.00 7.33
C LYS A 59 13.64 18.28 7.10
N GLY A 60 13.69 17.23 6.27
CA GLY A 60 14.96 16.57 5.93
C GLY A 60 15.10 16.39 4.42
N GLU A 61 16.24 15.88 3.96
CA GLU A 61 16.47 15.56 2.54
C GLU A 61 16.33 14.08 2.23
N LEU A 62 16.14 13.78 0.94
CA LEU A 62 16.34 12.42 0.43
C LEU A 62 17.83 12.10 0.46
N THR A 63 18.17 10.86 0.78
CA THR A 63 19.54 10.37 0.64
C THR A 63 19.94 10.30 -0.82
N ASP A 64 21.25 10.26 -1.11
CA ASP A 64 21.72 10.18 -2.50
C ASP A 64 21.26 8.91 -3.21
N SER A 65 21.17 7.79 -2.48
CA SER A 65 20.56 6.54 -2.98
C SER A 65 19.08 6.74 -3.32
N GLN A 66 18.28 7.35 -2.43
CA GLN A 66 16.86 7.62 -2.73
C GLN A 66 16.67 8.57 -3.92
N LYS A 67 17.56 9.56 -4.09
CA LYS A 67 17.56 10.47 -5.25
C LYS A 67 17.89 9.72 -6.54
N ALA A 68 18.88 8.82 -6.51
CA ALA A 68 19.25 7.99 -7.65
C ALA A 68 18.13 7.04 -8.06
N ASP A 69 17.52 6.34 -7.11
CA ASP A 69 16.40 5.42 -7.34
C ASP A 69 15.19 6.16 -7.91
N ASN A 70 14.82 7.30 -7.31
CA ASN A 70 13.72 8.13 -7.82
C ASN A 70 13.98 8.60 -9.26
N LYS A 71 15.24 8.88 -9.63
CA LYS A 71 15.63 9.31 -10.98
C LYS A 71 15.58 8.16 -11.99
N LEU A 72 15.80 6.92 -11.57
CA LEU A 72 15.60 5.74 -12.42
C LEU A 72 14.11 5.54 -12.72
N LEU A 73 13.26 5.65 -11.69
CA LEU A 73 11.81 5.56 -11.82
C LEU A 73 11.22 6.66 -12.72
N SER A 74 11.77 7.88 -12.67
CA SER A 74 11.29 8.99 -13.50
C SER A 74 11.68 8.91 -14.98
N LYS A 75 12.58 7.99 -15.35
CA LYS A 75 13.05 7.79 -16.72
C LYS A 75 12.34 6.64 -17.45
N SER A 76 11.46 5.94 -16.73
CA SER A 76 10.67 4.81 -17.24
C SER A 76 9.47 5.29 -18.04
#